data_AF-A0A4Y2KXH2-F1
#
_entry.id   AF-A0A4Y2KXH2-F1
#
_cell.length_a   1.000
_cell.length_b   1.000
_cell.length_c   1.000
_cell.angle_alpha   90.00
_cell.angle_beta   90.00
_cell.angle_gamma   90.00
#
_symmetry.space_group_name_H-M   'P 1'
#
loop_
_entity.id
_entity.type
_entity.pdbx_description
1 polymer ?
#
loop_
_entity_poly.entity_id
_entity_poly.type
_entity_poly.pdbx_seq_one_letter_code
_entity_poly.pdbx_strand_id
1 'polypeptide(L)'
;MPQKKNADSLELIRGKSGRLTGNCMTILVVLKGLPSTFNKDLQEDKEPLFDSYKTLVELLQVACGTLETLKIHKEVCFAALSPDMFATDVAYYLVRKGIAFRDAHKIAGEVVALAEKEKCTVTELSLAQLKTLSDHFEEDISSIWNYETSVQQYQAFGGTARENIIIQVQQLEQWISDSETLTTQV
;
A
#
# COMPACT_ATOMS: atom_id res chain seq x y z
N MET A 1 31.65 -6.31 -2.09
CA MET A 1 30.59 -5.73 -1.22
C MET A 1 29.58 -6.83 -0.88
N PRO A 2 29.84 -7.68 0.12
CA PRO A 2 29.04 -8.89 0.38
C PRO A 2 27.57 -8.60 0.77
N GLN A 3 27.30 -7.44 1.38
CA GLN A 3 25.96 -7.01 1.78
C GLN A 3 25.19 -6.29 0.66
N LYS A 4 25.86 -5.90 -0.43
CA LYS A 4 25.20 -5.23 -1.56
C LYS A 4 24.43 -6.28 -2.35
N LYS A 5 23.10 -6.28 -2.20
CA LYS A 5 22.17 -7.04 -3.02
C LYS A 5 21.50 -6.07 -3.99
N ASN A 6 21.72 -6.28 -5.27
CA ASN A 6 21.06 -5.52 -6.32
C ASN A 6 19.67 -6.12 -6.56
N ALA A 7 18.70 -5.28 -6.91
CA ALA A 7 17.33 -5.70 -7.14
C ALA A 7 17.08 -6.05 -8.62
N ASP A 8 18.01 -6.76 -9.27
CA ASP A 8 17.99 -7.03 -10.71
C ASP A 8 16.67 -7.65 -11.18
N SER A 9 16.10 -8.58 -10.41
CA SER A 9 14.81 -9.20 -10.75
C SER A 9 13.70 -8.15 -10.83
N LEU A 10 13.61 -7.24 -9.86
CA LEU A 10 12.63 -6.16 -9.83
C LEU A 10 12.88 -5.11 -10.91
N GLU A 11 14.15 -4.82 -11.22
CA GLU A 11 14.52 -3.92 -12.31
C GLU A 11 14.11 -4.49 -13.67
N LEU A 12 14.31 -5.78 -13.90
CA LEU A 12 13.90 -6.47 -15.12
C LEU A 12 12.38 -6.54 -15.24
N ILE A 13 11.66 -6.88 -14.17
CA ILE A 13 10.18 -6.84 -14.14
C ILE A 13 9.70 -5.44 -14.56
N ARG A 14 10.25 -4.39 -13.94
CA ARG A 14 9.91 -3.01 -14.27
C ARG A 14 10.23 -2.68 -15.73
N GLY A 15 11.43 -3.04 -16.22
CA GLY A 15 11.85 -2.75 -17.59
C GLY A 15 10.99 -3.44 -18.66
N LYS A 16 10.55 -4.67 -18.40
CA LYS A 16 9.70 -5.41 -19.34
C LYS A 16 8.30 -4.83 -19.50
N SER A 17 7.80 -4.01 -18.56
CA SER A 17 6.56 -3.26 -18.75
C SER A 17 6.58 -2.37 -20.00
N GLY A 18 7.75 -1.77 -20.32
CA GLY A 18 7.95 -1.01 -21.54
C GLY A 18 7.91 -1.87 -22.80
N ARG A 19 8.46 -3.08 -22.75
CA ARG A 19 8.42 -4.07 -23.85
C ARG A 19 6.98 -4.49 -24.15
N LEU A 20 6.21 -4.85 -23.12
CA LEU A 20 4.80 -5.25 -23.29
C LEU A 20 3.93 -4.10 -23.80
N THR A 21 4.13 -2.89 -23.28
CA THR A 21 3.47 -1.68 -23.79
C THR A 21 3.82 -1.43 -25.26
N GLY A 22 5.09 -1.61 -25.64
CA GLY A 22 5.55 -1.52 -27.02
C GLY A 22 4.85 -2.52 -27.94
N ASN A 23 4.77 -3.79 -27.53
CA ASN A 23 4.08 -4.84 -28.29
C ASN A 23 2.60 -4.52 -28.50
N CYS A 24 1.91 -4.01 -27.46
CA CYS A 24 0.53 -3.54 -27.57
C CYS A 24 0.40 -2.41 -28.60
N MET A 25 1.29 -1.42 -28.52
CA MET A 25 1.28 -0.28 -29.46
C MET A 25 1.55 -0.72 -30.90
N THR A 26 2.45 -1.68 -31.12
CA THR A 26 2.72 -2.27 -32.44
C THR A 26 1.43 -2.79 -33.07
N ILE A 27 0.66 -3.62 -32.35
CA ILE A 27 -0.60 -4.18 -32.86
C ILE A 27 -1.63 -3.09 -33.12
N LEU A 28 -1.79 -2.12 -32.20
CA LEU A 28 -2.72 -1.01 -32.40
C LEU A 28 -2.41 -0.19 -33.65
N VAL A 29 -1.13 0.03 -33.95
CA VAL A 29 -0.69 0.80 -35.13
C VAL A 29 -0.81 -0.02 -36.41
N VAL A 30 -0.48 -1.32 -36.39
CA VAL A 30 -0.68 -2.22 -37.54
C VAL A 30 -2.15 -2.25 -37.96
N LEU A 31 -3.07 -2.31 -37.01
CA LEU A 31 -4.51 -2.37 -37.28
C LEU A 31 -5.12 -1.02 -37.74
N LYS A 32 -4.43 0.09 -37.48
CA LYS A 32 -4.98 1.44 -37.68
C LYS A 32 -5.25 1.70 -39.17
N GLY A 33 -6.54 1.77 -39.52
CA GLY A 33 -6.99 2.22 -40.85
C GLY A 33 -6.87 1.17 -41.94
N LEU A 34 -6.66 -0.11 -41.59
CA LEU A 34 -6.72 -1.19 -42.58
C LEU A 34 -8.12 -1.29 -43.21
N PRO A 35 -8.24 -1.39 -44.54
CA PRO A 35 -9.52 -1.68 -45.18
C PRO A 35 -9.93 -3.13 -44.90
N SER A 36 -11.21 -3.44 -45.02
CA SER A 36 -11.66 -4.85 -45.01
C SER A 36 -11.19 -5.58 -46.28
N THR A 37 -10.93 -6.89 -46.28
CA THR A 37 -11.06 -7.87 -45.18
C THR A 37 -9.68 -8.33 -44.71
N PHE A 38 -9.06 -9.29 -45.41
CA PHE A 38 -7.70 -9.75 -45.10
C PHE A 38 -6.66 -8.84 -45.77
N ASN A 39 -5.71 -8.36 -44.97
CA ASN A 39 -4.51 -7.66 -45.43
C ASN A 39 -3.27 -8.42 -44.93
N LYS A 40 -2.19 -8.43 -45.71
CA LYS A 40 -0.98 -9.18 -45.34
C LYS A 40 -0.24 -8.56 -44.15
N ASP A 41 -0.49 -7.29 -43.86
CA ASP A 41 -0.09 -6.55 -42.66
C ASP A 41 -0.46 -7.31 -41.37
N LEU A 42 -1.56 -8.06 -41.38
CA LEU A 42 -2.00 -8.90 -40.26
C LEU A 42 -1.04 -10.05 -39.93
N GLN A 43 0.01 -10.29 -40.72
CA GLN A 43 1.05 -11.25 -40.36
C GLN A 43 1.96 -10.76 -39.22
N GLU A 44 2.00 -9.44 -38.96
CA GLU A 44 2.72 -8.81 -37.83
C GLU A 44 2.05 -9.09 -36.46
N ASP A 45 0.98 -9.89 -36.42
CA ASP A 45 0.28 -10.24 -35.19
C ASP A 45 1.08 -11.20 -34.28
N LYS A 46 1.89 -12.08 -34.88
CA LYS A 46 2.49 -13.22 -34.18
C LYS A 46 3.63 -12.81 -33.26
N GLU A 47 4.57 -12.01 -33.77
CA GLU A 47 5.79 -11.69 -33.02
C GLU A 47 5.48 -10.92 -31.72
N PRO A 48 4.67 -9.85 -31.74
CA PRO A 48 4.32 -9.12 -30.51
C PRO A 48 3.52 -9.98 -29.53
N LEU A 49 2.66 -10.88 -30.04
CA LEU A 49 1.89 -11.81 -29.22
C LEU A 49 2.81 -12.83 -28.54
N PHE A 50 3.65 -13.53 -29.31
CA PHE A 50 4.56 -14.56 -28.80
C PHE A 50 5.59 -13.96 -27.83
N ASP A 51 6.12 -12.78 -28.15
CA ASP A 51 7.02 -12.08 -27.26
C ASP A 51 6.36 -11.69 -25.93
N SER A 52 5.12 -11.19 -25.98
CA SER A 52 4.37 -10.83 -24.79
C SER A 52 4.05 -12.04 -23.92
N TYR A 53 3.59 -13.13 -24.54
CA TYR A 53 3.31 -14.39 -23.85
C TYR A 53 4.55 -14.93 -23.16
N LYS A 54 5.66 -15.08 -23.90
CA LYS A 54 6.92 -15.58 -23.34
C LYS A 54 7.41 -14.70 -22.19
N THR A 55 7.39 -13.38 -22.39
CA THR A 55 7.80 -12.41 -21.38
C THR A 55 6.96 -12.53 -20.11
N LEU A 56 5.63 -12.61 -20.22
CA LEU A 56 4.75 -12.71 -19.06
C LEU A 56 4.95 -14.00 -18.27
N VAL A 57 5.06 -15.15 -18.95
CA VAL A 57 5.31 -16.45 -18.30
C VAL A 57 6.61 -16.41 -17.49
N GLU A 58 7.69 -15.91 -18.08
CA GLU A 58 8.99 -15.79 -17.40
C GLU A 58 8.92 -14.79 -16.23
N LEU A 59 8.28 -13.63 -16.41
CA LEU A 59 8.18 -12.61 -15.37
C LEU A 59 7.34 -13.05 -14.17
N LEU A 60 6.25 -13.77 -14.39
CA LEU A 60 5.41 -14.27 -13.30
C LEU A 60 6.19 -15.24 -12.41
N GLN A 61 6.97 -16.15 -13.01
CA GLN A 61 7.84 -17.06 -12.25
C GLN A 61 8.90 -16.30 -11.43
N VAL A 62 9.54 -15.29 -12.04
CA VAL A 62 10.54 -14.46 -11.35
C VAL A 62 9.90 -13.64 -10.22
N ALA A 63 8.70 -13.09 -10.44
CA ALA A 63 7.98 -12.33 -9.43
C ALA A 63 7.58 -13.21 -8.23
N CYS A 64 7.03 -14.41 -8.49
CA CYS A 64 6.72 -15.39 -7.45
C CYS A 64 7.97 -15.76 -6.64
N GLY A 65 9.06 -16.16 -7.29
CA GLY A 65 10.30 -16.52 -6.59
C GLY A 65 10.93 -15.35 -5.82
N THR A 66 10.78 -14.11 -6.32
CA THR A 66 11.25 -12.91 -5.61
C THR A 66 10.45 -12.67 -4.33
N LEU A 67 9.13 -12.78 -4.39
CA LEU A 67 8.25 -12.60 -3.22
C LEU A 67 8.39 -13.74 -2.21
N GLU A 68 8.52 -14.98 -2.67
CA GLU A 68 8.67 -16.17 -1.81
C GLU A 68 9.96 -16.14 -0.99
N THR A 69 11.05 -15.61 -1.55
CA THR A 69 12.37 -15.60 -0.91
C THR A 69 12.73 -14.27 -0.22
N LEU A 70 11.85 -13.28 -0.33
CA LEU A 70 11.99 -11.96 0.29
C LEU A 70 12.07 -12.09 1.82
N LYS A 71 12.99 -11.35 2.44
CA LYS A 71 13.12 -11.26 3.90
C LYS A 71 12.75 -9.87 4.39
N ILE A 72 11.72 -9.78 5.23
CA ILE A 72 11.30 -8.53 5.86
C ILE A 72 12.06 -8.36 7.18
N HIS A 73 12.69 -7.19 7.35
CA HIS A 73 13.38 -6.82 8.57
C HIS A 73 12.40 -6.15 9.54
N LYS A 74 11.62 -6.96 10.28
CA LYS A 74 10.54 -6.47 11.17
C LYS A 74 10.99 -5.36 12.12
N GLU A 75 12.16 -5.52 12.73
CA GLU A 75 12.75 -4.54 13.65
C GLU A 75 12.99 -3.18 12.96
N VAL A 76 13.48 -3.20 11.73
CA VAL A 76 13.75 -1.97 10.94
C VAL A 76 12.44 -1.31 10.51
N CYS A 77 11.45 -2.11 10.10
CA CYS A 77 10.11 -1.60 9.77
C CYS A 77 9.45 -0.96 11.00
N PHE A 78 9.56 -1.59 12.16
CA PHE A 78 9.00 -1.06 13.41
C PHE A 78 9.75 0.19 13.89
N ALA A 79 11.09 0.19 13.81
CA ALA A 79 11.92 1.35 14.18
C ALA A 79 11.74 2.56 13.25
N ALA A 80 11.18 2.37 12.05
CA ALA A 80 10.82 3.45 11.15
C ALA A 80 9.52 4.17 11.55
N LEU A 81 8.75 3.63 12.49
CA LEU A 81 7.58 4.29 13.05
C LEU A 81 8.02 5.34 14.07
N SER A 82 7.48 6.55 13.95
CA SER A 82 7.85 7.69 14.79
C SER A 82 6.64 8.24 15.56
N PRO A 83 6.82 8.72 16.81
CA PRO A 83 5.72 9.22 17.64
C PRO A 83 4.92 10.36 16.99
N ASP A 84 5.55 11.17 16.16
CA ASP A 84 4.91 12.23 15.37
C ASP A 84 3.79 11.70 14.44
N MET A 85 3.81 10.42 14.07
CA MET A 85 2.70 9.80 13.32
C MET A 85 1.40 9.77 14.14
N PHE A 86 1.45 9.80 15.47
CA PHE A 86 0.25 9.84 16.33
C PHE A 86 -0.47 11.20 16.32
N ALA A 87 0.07 12.24 15.69
CA ALA A 87 -0.59 13.54 15.62
C ALA A 87 -2.00 13.44 14.99
N THR A 88 -2.16 12.58 13.98
CA THR A 88 -3.48 12.34 13.35
C THR A 88 -4.40 11.56 14.30
N ASP A 89 -3.86 10.62 15.07
CA ASP A 89 -4.62 9.86 16.07
C ASP A 89 -5.13 10.74 17.20
N VAL A 90 -4.37 11.76 17.60
CA VAL A 90 -4.83 12.80 18.54
C VAL A 90 -6.05 13.54 17.99
N ALA A 91 -6.04 13.93 16.71
CA ALA A 91 -7.18 14.58 16.09
C ALA A 91 -8.41 13.64 16.08
N TYR A 92 -8.23 12.36 15.71
CA TYR A 92 -9.32 11.38 15.75
C TYR A 92 -9.87 11.13 17.15
N TYR A 93 -9.00 11.07 18.16
CA TYR A 93 -9.39 10.96 19.55
C TYR A 93 -10.33 12.12 19.95
N LEU A 94 -9.95 13.36 19.64
CA LEU A 94 -10.75 14.54 19.94
C LEU A 94 -12.07 14.58 19.17
N VAL A 95 -12.06 14.14 17.90
CA VAL A 95 -13.29 14.00 17.10
C VAL A 95 -14.25 12.99 17.73
N ARG A 96 -13.75 11.85 18.22
CA ARG A 96 -14.57 10.86 18.93
C ARG A 96 -15.15 11.40 20.24
N LYS A 97 -14.52 12.40 20.85
CA LYS A 97 -15.04 13.14 22.00
C LYS A 97 -15.97 14.31 21.63
N GLY A 98 -16.34 14.44 20.35
CA GLY A 98 -17.35 15.39 19.87
C GLY A 98 -16.81 16.72 19.36
N ILE A 99 -15.48 16.89 19.29
CA ILE A 99 -14.88 18.10 18.71
C ILE A 99 -15.00 18.07 17.18
N ALA A 100 -15.38 19.19 16.56
CA ALA A 100 -15.38 19.30 15.11
C ALA A 100 -13.96 19.07 14.54
N PHE A 101 -13.84 18.34 13.42
CA PHE A 101 -12.54 17.93 12.88
C PHE A 101 -11.54 19.10 12.69
N ARG A 102 -12.03 20.27 12.24
CA ARG A 102 -11.18 21.47 12.08
C ARG A 102 -10.50 21.85 13.40
N ASP A 103 -11.25 21.85 14.50
CA ASP A 103 -10.74 22.25 15.81
C ASP A 103 -9.88 21.15 16.41
N ALA A 104 -10.27 19.89 16.26
CA ALA A 104 -9.47 18.73 16.65
C ALA A 104 -8.10 18.70 15.95
N HIS A 105 -8.07 18.95 14.64
CA HIS A 105 -6.83 19.03 13.85
C HIS A 105 -5.98 20.23 14.29
N LYS A 106 -6.60 21.37 14.62
CA LYS A 106 -5.87 22.53 15.16
C LYS A 106 -5.21 22.19 16.49
N ILE A 107 -5.95 21.59 17.43
CA ILE A 107 -5.44 21.16 18.73
C ILE A 107 -4.31 20.13 18.57
N ALA A 108 -4.46 19.16 17.66
CA ALA A 108 -3.39 18.21 17.36
C ALA A 108 -2.09 18.89 16.87
N GLY A 109 -2.22 19.92 16.03
CA GLY A 109 -1.08 20.76 15.63
C GLY A 109 -0.45 21.51 16.82
N GLU A 110 -1.26 22.00 17.75
CA GLU A 110 -0.79 22.64 18.98
C GLU A 110 -0.08 21.64 19.92
N VAL A 111 -0.53 20.38 19.97
CA VAL A 111 0.16 19.28 20.69
C VAL A 111 1.55 19.04 20.11
N VAL A 112 1.66 18.97 18.78
CA VAL A 112 2.97 18.82 18.11
C VAL A 112 3.88 20.02 18.39
N ALA A 113 3.35 21.24 18.28
CA ALA A 113 4.11 22.46 18.57
C ALA A 113 4.56 22.53 20.05
N LEU A 114 3.73 22.05 20.97
CA LEU A 114 4.07 21.97 22.40
C LEU A 114 5.19 20.95 22.62
N ALA A 115 5.11 19.77 22.02
CA ALA A 115 6.16 18.75 22.12
C ALA A 115 7.51 19.28 21.59
N GLU A 116 7.49 19.95 20.44
CA GLU A 116 8.69 20.57 19.86
C GLU A 116 9.29 21.65 20.78
N LYS A 117 8.44 22.52 21.35
CA LYS A 117 8.86 23.56 22.30
C LYS A 117 9.50 22.99 23.56
N GLU A 118 8.91 21.92 24.10
CA GLU A 118 9.40 21.21 25.29
C GLU A 118 10.56 20.25 24.96
N LYS A 119 10.94 20.13 23.69
CA LYS A 119 12.00 19.24 23.17
C LYS A 119 11.77 17.77 23.54
N CYS A 120 10.50 17.35 23.46
CA CYS A 120 10.07 15.97 23.65
C CYS A 120 9.18 15.51 22.49
N THR A 121 8.75 14.26 22.54
CA THR A 121 7.79 13.67 21.60
C THR A 121 6.36 13.87 22.08
N VAL A 122 5.38 13.78 21.17
CA VAL A 122 3.95 13.91 21.52
C VAL A 122 3.49 12.90 22.58
N THR A 123 4.13 11.73 22.61
CA THR A 123 3.86 10.66 23.59
C THR A 123 4.42 10.94 24.99
N GLU A 124 5.36 11.88 25.12
CA GLU A 124 6.01 12.26 26.38
C GLU A 124 5.31 13.45 27.08
N LEU A 125 4.34 14.10 26.41
CA LEU A 125 3.54 15.15 27.01
C LEU A 125 2.63 14.58 28.10
N SER A 126 2.67 15.18 29.29
CA SER A 126 1.79 14.81 30.39
C SER A 126 0.34 15.20 30.11
N LEU A 127 -0.61 14.49 30.74
CA LEU A 127 -2.03 14.86 30.67
C LEU A 127 -2.27 16.31 31.11
N ALA A 128 -1.54 16.79 32.11
CA ALA A 128 -1.64 18.18 32.56
C ALA A 128 -1.23 19.17 31.45
N GLN A 129 -0.16 18.88 30.70
CA GLN A 129 0.26 19.67 29.55
C GLN A 129 -0.78 19.62 28.43
N LEU A 130 -1.30 18.44 28.09
CA LEU A 130 -2.34 18.28 27.08
C LEU A 130 -3.63 19.04 27.44
N LYS A 131 -4.03 19.02 28.72
CA LYS A 131 -5.17 19.78 29.24
C LYS A 131 -5.01 21.29 29.13
N THR A 132 -3.80 21.83 28.96
CA THR A 132 -3.62 23.25 28.65
C THR A 132 -4.11 23.63 27.25
N LEU A 133 -4.26 22.65 26.36
CA LEU A 133 -4.70 22.83 24.98
C LEU A 133 -6.20 22.52 24.81
N SER A 134 -6.73 21.55 25.55
CA SER A 134 -8.15 21.19 25.53
C SER A 134 -8.58 20.41 26.77
N ASP A 135 -9.72 20.78 27.35
CA ASP A 135 -10.33 20.07 28.48
C ASP A 135 -10.82 18.66 28.13
N HIS A 136 -10.91 18.33 26.83
CA HIS A 136 -11.33 17.02 26.34
C HIS A 136 -10.24 15.95 26.43
N PHE A 137 -8.99 16.29 26.77
CA PHE A 137 -7.97 15.29 27.05
C PHE A 137 -8.20 14.63 28.41
N GLU A 138 -8.28 13.31 28.41
CA GLU A 138 -8.47 12.45 29.59
C GLU A 138 -7.35 11.41 29.71
N GLU A 139 -7.34 10.62 30.79
CA GLU A 139 -6.30 9.61 31.05
C GLU A 139 -6.21 8.53 29.95
N ASP A 140 -7.31 8.31 29.23
CA ASP A 140 -7.41 7.39 28.10
C ASP A 140 -6.58 7.83 26.87
N ILE A 141 -6.06 9.07 26.81
CA ILE A 141 -5.16 9.51 25.73
C ILE A 141 -3.89 8.64 25.65
N SER A 142 -3.45 8.07 26.77
CA SER A 142 -2.30 7.17 26.78
C SER A 142 -2.51 5.91 25.93
N SER A 143 -3.76 5.51 25.68
CA SER A 143 -4.09 4.33 24.89
C SER A 143 -3.79 4.47 23.40
N ILE A 144 -3.72 5.71 22.89
CA ILE A 144 -3.41 5.97 21.47
C ILE A 144 -1.92 5.99 21.17
N TRP A 145 -1.04 5.95 22.18
CA TRP A 145 0.42 5.85 22.03
C TRP A 145 0.89 4.43 21.70
N ASN A 146 0.17 3.78 20.80
CA ASN A 146 0.43 2.40 20.41
C ASN A 146 0.09 2.22 18.92
N TYR A 147 1.07 1.81 18.13
CA TYR A 147 0.90 1.64 16.69
C TYR A 147 -0.09 0.52 16.33
N GLU A 148 -0.26 -0.50 17.17
CA GLU A 148 -1.33 -1.50 17.01
C GLU A 148 -2.68 -0.83 17.18
N THR A 149 -2.89 -0.05 18.25
CA THR A 149 -4.14 0.72 18.43
C THR A 149 -4.38 1.65 17.24
N SER A 150 -3.33 2.29 16.70
CA SER A 150 -3.40 3.15 15.52
C SER A 150 -4.01 2.43 14.31
N VAL A 151 -3.43 1.29 13.91
CA VAL A 151 -3.91 0.53 12.74
C VAL A 151 -5.30 -0.09 12.97
N GLN A 152 -5.63 -0.41 14.23
CA GLN A 152 -6.94 -0.98 14.56
C GLN A 152 -8.09 0.03 14.47
N GLN A 153 -7.82 1.33 14.32
CA GLN A 153 -8.87 2.33 14.08
C GLN A 153 -9.52 2.18 12.68
N TYR A 154 -8.82 1.56 11.73
CA TYR A 154 -9.24 1.45 10.33
C TYR A 154 -10.13 0.21 10.10
N GLN A 155 -11.25 0.15 10.83
CA GLN A 155 -12.21 -0.96 10.80
C GLN A 155 -13.22 -0.89 9.64
N ALA A 156 -13.32 0.25 8.96
CA ALA A 156 -14.11 0.33 7.73
C ALA A 156 -13.57 -0.62 6.66
N PHE A 157 -14.46 -1.17 5.83
CA PHE A 157 -14.10 -2.13 4.78
C PHE A 157 -12.92 -1.62 3.92
N GLY A 158 -11.91 -2.48 3.74
CA GLY A 158 -10.66 -2.14 3.02
C GLY A 158 -9.59 -1.45 3.89
N GLY A 159 -9.88 -1.14 5.16
CA GLY A 159 -8.92 -0.57 6.09
C GLY A 159 -7.89 -1.58 6.62
N THR A 160 -6.90 -1.06 7.35
CA THR A 160 -5.72 -1.80 7.81
C THR A 160 -5.92 -2.52 9.16
N ALA A 161 -7.11 -2.45 9.75
CA ALA A 161 -7.43 -3.23 10.95
C ALA A 161 -7.29 -4.73 10.69
N ARG A 162 -6.88 -5.50 11.70
CA ARG A 162 -6.53 -6.91 11.53
C ARG A 162 -7.69 -7.74 10.99
N GLU A 163 -8.90 -7.46 11.46
CA GLU A 163 -10.12 -8.14 11.02
C GLU A 163 -10.35 -7.92 9.52
N ASN A 164 -10.12 -6.69 9.03
CA ASN A 164 -10.25 -6.37 7.62
C ASN A 164 -9.18 -7.03 6.75
N ILE A 165 -7.94 -7.13 7.24
CA ILE A 165 -6.89 -7.85 6.53
C ILE A 165 -7.24 -9.34 6.41
N ILE A 166 -7.75 -9.96 7.48
CA ILE A 166 -8.18 -11.37 7.45
C ILE A 166 -9.33 -11.56 6.44
N ILE A 167 -10.33 -10.68 6.46
CA ILE A 167 -11.44 -10.72 5.50
C ILE A 167 -10.93 -10.57 4.06
N GLN A 168 -10.01 -9.65 3.80
CA GLN A 168 -9.44 -9.45 2.47
C GLN A 168 -8.67 -10.68 1.98
N VAL A 169 -7.89 -11.33 2.84
CA VAL A 169 -7.19 -12.58 2.49
C VAL A 169 -8.20 -13.66 2.12
N GLN A 170 -9.24 -13.87 2.93
CA GLN A 170 -10.29 -14.85 2.63
C GLN A 170 -11.03 -14.57 1.31
N GLN A 171 -11.31 -13.29 1.03
CA GLN A 171 -11.94 -12.89 -0.23
C GLN A 171 -11.05 -13.18 -1.44
N LEU A 172 -9.74 -12.94 -1.32
CA LEU A 172 -8.77 -13.24 -2.38
C LEU A 172 -8.62 -14.76 -2.58
N GLU A 173 -8.59 -15.54 -1.51
CA GLU A 173 -8.56 -17.01 -1.57
C GLU A 173 -9.81 -17.57 -2.26
N GLN A 174 -10.99 -17.05 -1.91
CA GLN A 174 -12.24 -17.44 -2.56
C GLN A 174 -12.24 -17.05 -4.04
N TRP A 175 -11.82 -15.83 -4.37
CA TRP A 175 -11.75 -15.37 -5.76
C TRP A 175 -10.80 -16.21 -6.63
N ILE A 176 -9.67 -16.65 -6.07
CA ILE A 176 -8.76 -17.59 -6.75
C ILE A 176 -9.47 -18.93 -6.99
N SER A 177 -10.12 -19.50 -5.98
CA SER A 177 -10.84 -20.78 -6.11
C SER A 177 -11.97 -20.72 -7.15
N ASP A 178 -12.73 -19.63 -7.17
CA ASP A 178 -13.80 -19.41 -8.16
C ASP A 178 -13.23 -19.30 -9.58
N SER A 179 -12.08 -18.60 -9.71
CA SER A 179 -11.42 -18.39 -11.00
C SER A 179 -10.83 -19.69 -11.57
N GLU A 180 -10.27 -20.56 -10.74
CA GLU A 180 -9.74 -21.88 -11.16
C GLU A 180 -10.85 -22.84 -11.65
N THR A 181 -12.03 -22.74 -11.06
CA THR A 181 -13.20 -23.53 -11.45
C THR A 181 -13.71 -23.12 -12.84
N LEU A 182 -13.57 -21.85 -13.22
CA LEU A 182 -13.93 -21.35 -14.54
C LEU A 182 -12.95 -21.81 -15.63
N THR A 183 -11.65 -21.92 -15.33
CA THR A 183 -10.63 -22.39 -16.28
C THR A 183 -10.66 -23.89 -16.54
N THR A 184 -11.27 -24.69 -15.66
CA THR A 184 -11.42 -26.15 -15.85
C THR A 184 -12.68 -26.55 -16.62
N GLN A 185 -13.60 -25.60 -16.88
CA GLN A 185 -14.84 -25.83 -17.63
C GLN A 185 -14.78 -25.40 -19.11
N VAL A 186 -13.63 -24.90 -19.57
CA VAL A 186 -13.34 -24.51 -20.97
C VAL A 186 -12.29 -25.45 -21.57
#